data_AF-A0A9P0ITR6-F1
#
_entry.id   AF-A0A9P0ITR6-F1
#
_cell.length_a   1.000
_cell.length_b   1.000
_cell.length_c   1.000
_cell.angle_alpha   90.00
_cell.angle_beta   90.00
_cell.angle_gamma   90.00
#
_symmetry.space_group_name_H-M   'P 1'
#
loop_
_entity.id
_entity.type
_entity.pdbx_description
1 polymer ?
#
loop_
_entity_poly.entity_id
_entity_poly.type
_entity_poly.pdbx_seq_one_letter_code
_entity_poly.pdbx_strand_id
1 'polypeptide(L)'
;MGIEILSFTIKDVFDEVQYLTSLGKSQTAAVKRDADIGVALANRDAGIREAECEKLAMDVKYGTDTKIEDNSRMFKLQKAKYDMEVNTAKAEAQLAYELQAAKIRQKIRNEEIQIEVVERKKQIEIEVQEVERRERELNSTVRLPAEAESYRVQAIAEGKRTQTVEVATAEGERIKKIGLAEASAIEAVGRAEAQGMMLKAQVFKQYEEAAVMSLIMDALPKIAAEIVAPLSKTEEIVLLSGNSNVTAEVNRLVGQLPPAVQALTGVDLTKVLNKIPGVK
;
A
#
# COMPACT_ATOMS: atom_id res chain seq x y z
N MET A 1 -132.75 132.90 51.58
CA MET A 1 -132.00 132.25 50.48
C MET A 1 -130.84 131.51 51.11
N GLY A 2 -130.78 130.18 51.00
CA GLY A 2 -129.70 129.35 51.55
C GLY A 2 -129.32 128.28 50.53
N ILE A 3 -128.03 128.12 50.26
CA ILE A 3 -127.49 127.11 49.34
C ILE A 3 -127.15 125.85 50.16
N GLU A 4 -127.63 124.69 49.73
CA GLU A 4 -127.34 123.37 50.30
C GLU A 4 -126.44 122.58 49.33
N ILE A 5 -125.35 121.99 49.82
CA ILE A 5 -124.37 121.26 49.00
C ILE A 5 -124.81 119.79 48.90
N LEU A 6 -125.05 119.27 47.67
CA LEU A 6 -125.59 117.92 47.45
C LEU A 6 -124.54 116.80 47.45
N SER A 7 -123.35 117.06 46.92
CA SER A 7 -122.21 116.13 47.00
C SER A 7 -120.90 116.84 46.67
N PHE A 8 -119.81 116.39 47.28
CA PHE A 8 -118.46 116.84 46.98
C PHE A 8 -117.70 115.69 46.31
N THR A 9 -117.35 115.86 45.03
CA THR A 9 -116.50 114.90 44.30
C THR A 9 -115.14 115.53 44.10
N ILE A 10 -114.10 114.90 44.65
CA ILE A 10 -112.71 115.30 44.44
C ILE A 10 -112.36 114.95 43.00
N LYS A 11 -112.04 115.95 42.17
CA LYS A 11 -111.60 115.73 40.78
C LYS A 11 -110.12 115.42 40.71
N ASP A 12 -109.30 116.24 41.37
CA ASP A 12 -107.85 116.12 41.32
C ASP A 12 -107.26 116.36 42.71
N VAL A 13 -106.29 115.51 43.06
CA VAL A 13 -105.48 115.63 44.28
C VAL A 13 -104.08 116.03 43.85
N PHE A 14 -103.66 117.23 44.22
CA PHE A 14 -102.31 117.73 43.99
C PHE A 14 -101.52 117.69 45.29
N ASP A 15 -100.29 117.21 45.20
CA ASP A 15 -99.39 117.04 46.33
C ASP A 15 -98.09 117.80 46.04
N GLU A 16 -97.80 118.82 46.85
CA GLU A 16 -96.58 119.63 46.73
C GLU A 16 -95.32 118.91 47.24
N VAL A 17 -95.47 117.86 48.07
CA VAL A 17 -94.37 117.16 48.75
C VAL A 17 -94.05 115.78 48.11
N GLN A 18 -94.65 115.45 46.96
CA GLN A 18 -94.37 114.25 46.15
C GLN A 18 -94.51 112.91 46.91
N TYR A 19 -95.34 112.85 47.95
CA TYR A 19 -95.63 111.66 48.74
C TYR A 19 -96.25 110.53 47.89
N LEU A 20 -97.21 110.84 47.03
CA LEU A 20 -97.89 109.84 46.17
C LEU A 20 -96.93 109.18 45.16
N THR A 21 -96.06 109.98 44.53
CA THR A 21 -95.05 109.48 43.59
C THR A 21 -94.02 108.59 44.30
N SER A 22 -93.64 108.94 45.54
CA SER A 22 -92.68 108.17 46.32
C SER A 22 -93.24 106.82 46.79
N LEU A 23 -94.53 106.75 47.11
CA LEU A 23 -95.21 105.49 47.43
C LEU A 23 -95.23 104.52 46.22
N GLY A 24 -95.49 105.05 45.02
CA GLY A 24 -95.49 104.27 43.78
C GLY A 24 -94.11 103.80 43.29
N LYS A 25 -93.03 104.53 43.62
CA LYS A 25 -91.65 104.15 43.28
C LYS A 25 -91.23 102.84 43.93
N SER A 26 -91.59 102.62 45.21
CA SER A 26 -91.25 101.38 45.93
C SER A 26 -91.95 100.16 45.32
N GLN A 27 -93.25 100.27 45.03
CA GLN A 27 -94.03 99.20 44.40
C GLN A 27 -93.54 98.88 42.99
N THR A 28 -93.26 99.89 42.17
CA THR A 28 -92.70 99.69 40.82
C THR A 28 -91.32 99.03 40.84
N ALA A 29 -90.47 99.40 41.81
CA ALA A 29 -89.16 98.77 41.99
C ALA A 29 -89.26 97.31 42.46
N ALA A 30 -90.24 96.99 43.30
CA ALA A 30 -90.52 95.61 43.71
C ALA A 30 -90.97 94.75 42.52
N VAL A 31 -91.92 95.24 41.71
CA VAL A 31 -92.39 94.51 40.51
C VAL A 31 -91.27 94.31 39.49
N LYS A 32 -90.42 95.33 39.26
CA LYS A 32 -89.26 95.18 38.37
C LYS A 32 -88.27 94.15 38.89
N ARG A 33 -87.96 94.18 40.18
CA ARG A 33 -87.08 93.19 40.81
C ARG A 33 -87.65 91.78 40.68
N ASP A 34 -88.95 91.60 40.93
CA ASP A 34 -89.59 90.29 40.83
C ASP A 34 -89.64 89.79 39.37
N ALA A 35 -89.84 90.70 38.41
CA ALA A 35 -89.73 90.38 36.98
C ALA A 35 -88.29 89.97 36.59
N ASP A 36 -87.28 90.71 37.04
CA ASP A 36 -85.87 90.40 36.79
C ASP A 36 -85.46 89.06 37.42
N ILE A 37 -85.93 88.78 38.65
CA ILE A 37 -85.75 87.48 39.31
C ILE A 37 -86.45 86.38 38.50
N GLY A 38 -87.68 86.62 38.05
CA GLY A 38 -88.43 85.68 37.21
C GLY A 38 -87.69 85.35 35.91
N VAL A 39 -87.16 86.35 35.22
CA VAL A 39 -86.37 86.17 33.99
C VAL A 39 -85.05 85.43 34.29
N ALA A 40 -84.35 85.77 35.36
CA ALA A 40 -83.11 85.10 35.75
C ALA A 40 -83.33 83.62 36.12
N LEU A 41 -84.40 83.32 36.86
CA LEU A 41 -84.79 81.94 37.20
C LEU A 41 -85.19 81.16 35.95
N ALA A 42 -86.00 81.74 35.06
CA ALA A 42 -86.38 81.11 33.81
C ALA A 42 -85.16 80.81 32.92
N ASN A 43 -84.22 81.76 32.80
CA ASN A 43 -82.98 81.56 32.04
C ASN A 43 -82.08 80.51 32.69
N ARG A 44 -81.96 80.49 34.03
CA ARG A 44 -81.20 79.47 34.75
C ARG A 44 -81.79 78.08 34.53
N ASP A 45 -83.10 77.94 34.68
CA ASP A 45 -83.78 76.65 34.57
C ASP A 45 -83.78 76.15 33.11
N ALA A 46 -83.90 77.06 32.13
CA ALA A 46 -83.68 76.76 30.72
C ALA A 46 -82.25 76.26 30.45
N GLY A 47 -81.23 76.95 30.99
CA GLY A 47 -79.82 76.56 30.83
C GLY A 47 -79.49 75.22 31.49
N ILE A 48 -80.04 74.94 32.68
CA ILE A 48 -79.88 73.61 33.33
C ILE A 48 -80.49 72.53 32.45
N ARG A 49 -81.71 72.76 31.94
CA ARG A 49 -82.41 71.77 31.12
C ARG A 49 -81.73 71.55 29.77
N GLU A 50 -81.18 72.60 29.18
CA GLU A 50 -80.37 72.52 27.96
C GLU A 50 -79.08 71.71 28.21
N ALA A 51 -78.35 72.01 29.28
CA ALA A 51 -77.12 71.28 29.64
C ALA A 51 -77.41 69.80 29.97
N GLU A 52 -78.52 69.48 30.63
CA GLU A 52 -78.96 68.11 30.89
C GLU A 52 -79.28 67.36 29.59
N CYS A 53 -80.02 67.99 28.68
CA CYS A 53 -80.32 67.41 27.36
C CYS A 53 -79.04 67.20 26.53
N GLU A 54 -78.11 68.15 26.55
CA GLU A 54 -76.83 68.05 25.84
C GLU A 54 -75.97 66.92 26.41
N LYS A 55 -75.88 66.82 27.75
CA LYS A 55 -75.18 65.72 28.42
C LYS A 55 -75.77 64.36 28.01
N LEU A 56 -77.09 64.22 28.04
CA LEU A 56 -77.76 62.97 27.65
C LEU A 56 -77.52 62.63 26.17
N ALA A 57 -77.56 63.62 25.28
CA ALA A 57 -77.26 63.43 23.86
C ALA A 57 -75.81 62.96 23.64
N MET A 58 -74.85 63.57 24.34
CA MET A 58 -73.44 63.19 24.28
C MET A 58 -73.21 61.79 24.86
N ASP A 59 -73.86 61.43 25.98
CA ASP A 59 -73.77 60.09 26.57
C ASP A 59 -74.27 59.01 25.60
N VAL A 60 -75.39 59.26 24.92
CA VAL A 60 -75.92 58.35 23.89
C VAL A 60 -74.98 58.26 22.69
N LYS A 61 -74.41 59.40 22.25
CA LYS A 61 -73.45 59.44 21.14
C LYS A 61 -72.20 58.64 21.48
N TYR A 62 -71.55 58.90 22.61
CA TYR A 62 -70.37 58.16 23.05
C TYR A 62 -70.66 56.67 23.28
N GLY A 63 -71.83 56.33 23.83
CA GLY A 63 -72.26 54.94 23.97
C GLY A 63 -72.42 54.23 22.62
N THR A 64 -72.88 54.95 21.60
CA THR A 64 -73.00 54.44 20.22
C THR A 64 -71.64 54.31 19.55
N ASP A 65 -70.80 55.33 19.65
CA ASP A 65 -69.44 55.34 19.09
C ASP A 65 -68.58 54.22 19.70
N THR A 66 -68.66 54.04 21.02
CA THR A 66 -67.97 52.93 21.72
C THR A 66 -68.41 51.57 21.16
N LYS A 67 -69.71 51.36 20.96
CA LYS A 67 -70.23 50.11 20.38
C LYS A 67 -69.79 49.91 18.93
N ILE A 68 -69.71 50.98 18.13
CA ILE A 68 -69.23 50.91 16.74
C ILE A 68 -67.76 50.50 16.72
N GLU A 69 -66.92 51.12 17.55
CA GLU A 69 -65.50 50.80 17.63
C GLU A 69 -65.27 49.39 18.19
N ASP A 70 -66.05 48.97 19.19
CA ASP A 70 -65.99 47.59 19.70
C ASP A 70 -66.35 46.59 18.60
N ASN A 71 -67.42 46.82 17.84
CA ASN A 71 -67.80 45.97 16.72
C ASN A 71 -66.73 45.94 15.61
N SER A 72 -66.15 47.11 15.28
CA SER A 72 -65.06 47.25 14.32
C SER A 72 -63.81 46.49 14.76
N ARG A 73 -63.44 46.61 16.04
CA ARG A 73 -62.33 45.88 16.65
C ARG A 73 -62.59 44.38 16.62
N MET A 74 -63.77 43.93 17.03
CA MET A 74 -64.16 42.51 17.01
C MET A 74 -64.11 41.94 15.60
N PHE A 75 -64.64 42.66 14.61
CA PHE A 75 -64.58 42.27 13.20
C PHE A 75 -63.13 42.15 12.71
N LYS A 76 -62.28 43.15 13.00
CA LYS A 76 -60.85 43.12 12.62
C LYS A 76 -60.10 41.96 13.29
N LEU A 77 -60.36 41.69 14.56
CA LEU A 77 -59.77 40.56 15.28
C LEU A 77 -60.22 39.23 14.67
N GLN A 78 -61.51 39.08 14.38
CA GLN A 78 -62.03 37.86 13.78
C GLN A 78 -61.46 37.64 12.37
N LYS A 79 -61.37 38.70 11.56
CA LYS A 79 -60.71 38.66 10.25
C LYS A 79 -59.26 38.24 10.37
N ALA A 80 -58.49 38.84 11.28
CA ALA A 80 -57.08 38.48 11.49
C ALA A 80 -56.92 37.03 11.95
N LYS A 81 -57.82 36.50 12.79
CA LYS A 81 -57.83 35.08 13.17
C LYS A 81 -58.04 34.18 11.95
N TYR A 82 -59.04 34.45 11.12
CA TYR A 82 -59.27 33.67 9.91
C TYR A 82 -58.11 33.79 8.92
N ASP A 83 -57.52 34.97 8.74
CA ASP A 83 -56.36 35.14 7.88
C ASP A 83 -55.16 34.33 8.42
N MET A 84 -54.96 34.29 9.73
CA MET A 84 -53.94 33.46 10.37
C MET A 84 -54.22 31.96 10.15
N GLU A 85 -55.45 31.49 10.33
CA GLU A 85 -55.85 30.10 10.08
C GLU A 85 -55.67 29.71 8.60
N VAL A 86 -56.09 30.56 7.67
CA VAL A 86 -55.90 30.34 6.23
C VAL A 86 -54.42 30.30 5.87
N ASN A 87 -53.61 31.20 6.43
CA ASN A 87 -52.18 31.25 6.13
C ASN A 87 -51.42 30.07 6.75
N THR A 88 -51.78 29.65 7.96
CA THR A 88 -51.21 28.45 8.60
C THR A 88 -51.58 27.20 7.80
N ALA A 89 -52.85 27.02 7.45
CA ALA A 89 -53.28 25.90 6.60
C ALA A 89 -52.60 25.89 5.22
N LYS A 90 -52.40 27.06 4.59
CA LYS A 90 -51.64 27.19 3.34
C LYS A 90 -50.16 26.81 3.52
N ALA A 91 -49.52 27.28 4.58
CA ALA A 91 -48.13 26.96 4.88
C ALA A 91 -47.94 25.47 5.17
N GLU A 92 -48.84 24.87 5.94
CA GLU A 92 -48.88 23.42 6.19
C GLU A 92 -49.07 22.62 4.90
N ALA A 93 -50.01 23.04 4.03
CA ALA A 93 -50.22 22.40 2.73
C ALA A 93 -48.98 22.48 1.84
N GLN A 94 -48.29 23.63 1.82
CA GLN A 94 -47.05 23.79 1.07
C GLN A 94 -45.91 22.91 1.62
N LEU A 95 -45.70 22.93 2.95
CA LEU A 95 -44.71 22.07 3.60
C LEU A 95 -45.02 20.58 3.40
N ALA A 96 -46.29 20.18 3.44
CA ALA A 96 -46.71 18.83 3.16
C ALA A 96 -46.41 18.43 1.70
N TYR A 97 -46.65 19.33 0.74
CA TYR A 97 -46.30 19.12 -0.67
C TYR A 97 -44.79 18.97 -0.86
N GLU A 98 -43.98 19.86 -0.28
CA GLU A 98 -42.52 19.81 -0.33
C GLU A 98 -41.97 18.52 0.34
N LEU A 99 -42.53 18.14 1.49
CA LEU A 99 -42.18 16.91 2.18
C LEU A 99 -42.51 15.67 1.35
N GLN A 100 -43.68 15.63 0.69
CA GLN A 100 -44.04 14.53 -0.20
C GLN A 100 -43.13 14.48 -1.42
N ALA A 101 -42.80 15.62 -2.03
CA ALA A 101 -41.84 15.69 -3.13
C ALA A 101 -40.46 15.17 -2.69
N ALA A 102 -39.99 15.53 -1.49
CA ALA A 102 -38.74 15.02 -0.93
C ALA A 102 -38.77 13.50 -0.68
N LYS A 103 -39.86 12.97 -0.11
CA LYS A 103 -40.06 11.52 0.09
C LYS A 103 -40.05 10.77 -1.24
N ILE A 104 -40.72 11.29 -2.27
CA ILE A 104 -40.74 10.69 -3.60
C ILE A 104 -39.33 10.71 -4.19
N ARG A 105 -38.60 11.83 -4.12
CA ARG A 105 -37.20 11.90 -4.57
C ARG A 105 -36.30 10.90 -3.84
N GLN A 106 -36.48 10.72 -2.53
CA GLN A 106 -35.74 9.72 -1.77
C GLN A 106 -36.05 8.29 -2.24
N LYS A 107 -37.33 7.98 -2.51
CA LYS A 107 -37.72 6.68 -3.09
C LYS A 107 -37.11 6.46 -4.47
N ILE A 108 -37.17 7.45 -5.35
CA ILE A 108 -36.56 7.40 -6.68
C ILE A 108 -35.06 7.14 -6.56
N ARG A 109 -34.35 7.90 -5.71
CA ARG A 109 -32.90 7.71 -5.49
C ARG A 109 -32.57 6.32 -4.95
N ASN A 110 -33.38 5.79 -4.03
CA ASN A 110 -33.17 4.44 -3.52
C ASN A 110 -33.33 3.39 -4.63
N GLU A 111 -34.31 3.56 -5.52
CA GLU A 111 -34.51 2.69 -6.67
C GLU A 111 -33.36 2.83 -7.68
N GLU A 112 -32.91 4.05 -7.97
CA GLU A 112 -31.74 4.32 -8.82
C GLU A 112 -30.48 3.62 -8.30
N ILE A 113 -30.21 3.71 -6.99
CA ILE A 113 -29.07 3.01 -6.37
C ILE A 113 -29.24 1.48 -6.49
N GLN A 114 -30.46 0.94 -6.37
CA GLN A 114 -30.69 -0.48 -6.56
C GLN A 114 -30.41 -0.90 -8.01
N ILE A 115 -30.83 -0.10 -8.99
CA ILE A 115 -30.51 -0.33 -10.40
C ILE A 115 -28.99 -0.32 -10.59
N GLU A 116 -28.28 0.69 -10.07
CA GLU A 116 -26.82 0.80 -10.17
C GLU A 116 -26.11 -0.41 -9.53
N VAL A 117 -26.57 -0.87 -8.36
CA VAL A 117 -26.01 -2.06 -7.70
C VAL A 117 -26.23 -3.31 -8.55
N VAL A 118 -27.39 -3.47 -9.18
CA VAL A 118 -27.67 -4.60 -10.08
C VAL A 118 -26.81 -4.53 -11.33
N GLU A 119 -26.65 -3.36 -11.94
CA GLU A 119 -25.76 -3.14 -13.09
C GLU A 119 -24.30 -3.47 -12.75
N ARG A 120 -23.79 -2.93 -11.63
CA ARG A 120 -22.43 -3.19 -11.15
C ARG A 120 -22.22 -4.67 -10.83
N LYS A 121 -23.19 -5.34 -10.21
CA LYS A 121 -23.12 -6.79 -9.96
C LYS A 121 -23.05 -7.59 -11.26
N LYS A 122 -23.88 -7.26 -12.25
CA LYS A 122 -23.83 -7.90 -13.57
C LYS A 122 -22.51 -7.63 -14.28
N GLN A 123 -21.95 -6.44 -14.16
CA GLN A 123 -20.65 -6.12 -14.73
C GLN A 123 -19.54 -6.96 -14.09
N ILE A 124 -19.52 -7.08 -12.75
CA ILE A 124 -18.58 -7.95 -12.05
C ILE A 124 -18.76 -9.42 -12.49
N GLU A 125 -20.01 -9.87 -12.65
CA GLU A 125 -20.29 -11.23 -13.13
C GLU A 125 -19.74 -11.48 -14.53
N ILE A 126 -19.89 -10.52 -15.45
CA ILE A 126 -19.29 -10.58 -16.79
C ILE A 126 -17.76 -10.59 -16.70
N GLU A 127 -17.17 -9.72 -15.90
CA GLU A 127 -15.71 -9.67 -15.71
C GLU A 127 -15.16 -10.98 -15.14
N VAL A 128 -15.83 -11.58 -14.17
CA VAL A 128 -15.46 -12.91 -13.63
C VAL A 128 -15.53 -13.97 -14.73
N GLN A 129 -16.58 -13.97 -15.55
CA GLN A 129 -16.69 -14.90 -16.68
C GLN A 129 -15.59 -14.67 -17.73
N GLU A 130 -15.20 -13.42 -18.00
CA GLU A 130 -14.09 -13.09 -18.89
C GLU A 130 -12.74 -13.55 -18.32
N VAL A 131 -12.51 -13.37 -17.02
CA VAL A 131 -11.31 -13.88 -16.34
C VAL A 131 -11.26 -15.40 -16.42
N GLU A 132 -12.36 -16.10 -16.14
CA GLU A 132 -12.40 -17.56 -16.28
C GLU A 132 -12.12 -18.02 -17.70
N ARG A 133 -12.69 -17.35 -18.71
CA ARG A 133 -12.40 -17.67 -20.12
C ARG A 133 -10.91 -17.49 -20.41
N ARG A 134 -10.34 -16.35 -19.99
CA ARG A 134 -8.92 -16.02 -20.20
C ARG A 134 -8.00 -16.99 -19.45
N GLU A 135 -8.36 -17.41 -18.24
CA GLU A 135 -7.62 -18.45 -17.51
C GLU A 135 -7.64 -19.78 -18.24
N ARG A 136 -8.80 -20.21 -18.78
CA ARG A 136 -8.88 -21.44 -19.58
C ARG A 136 -8.04 -21.35 -20.86
N GLU A 137 -8.08 -20.21 -21.55
CA GLU A 137 -7.24 -19.95 -22.73
C GLU A 137 -5.75 -19.98 -22.40
N LEU A 138 -5.31 -19.30 -21.33
CA LEU A 138 -3.93 -19.33 -20.85
C LEU A 138 -3.50 -20.72 -20.40
N ASN A 139 -4.39 -21.45 -19.73
CA ASN A 139 -4.11 -22.80 -19.30
C ASN A 139 -3.84 -23.71 -20.51
N SER A 140 -4.71 -23.64 -21.52
CA SER A 140 -4.56 -24.43 -22.76
C SER A 140 -3.36 -23.99 -23.61
N THR A 141 -3.06 -22.69 -23.67
CA THR A 141 -2.07 -22.15 -24.62
C THR A 141 -0.67 -22.08 -24.04
N VAL A 142 -0.54 -21.82 -22.74
CA VAL A 142 0.75 -21.58 -22.08
C VAL A 142 1.09 -22.70 -21.11
N ARG A 143 0.21 -23.02 -20.15
CA ARG A 143 0.52 -24.03 -19.12
C ARG A 143 0.64 -25.43 -19.71
N LEU A 144 -0.32 -25.90 -20.49
CA LEU A 144 -0.28 -27.26 -21.03
C LEU A 144 0.96 -27.51 -21.91
N PRO A 145 1.31 -26.62 -22.86
CA PRO A 145 2.54 -26.78 -23.64
C PRO A 145 3.80 -26.67 -22.79
N ALA A 146 3.86 -25.74 -21.82
CA ALA A 146 5.00 -25.59 -20.93
C ALA A 146 5.18 -26.83 -20.01
N GLU A 147 4.09 -27.39 -19.49
CA GLU A 147 4.11 -28.64 -18.71
C GLU A 147 4.56 -29.81 -19.61
N ALA A 148 4.08 -29.90 -20.86
CA ALA A 148 4.52 -30.91 -21.81
C ALA A 148 6.01 -30.79 -22.17
N GLU A 149 6.51 -29.57 -22.40
CA GLU A 149 7.94 -29.33 -22.65
C GLU A 149 8.79 -29.63 -21.43
N SER A 150 8.36 -29.20 -20.24
CA SER A 150 9.05 -29.50 -18.97
C SER A 150 9.16 -31.01 -18.76
N TYR A 151 8.05 -31.73 -18.94
CA TYR A 151 8.02 -33.19 -18.85
C TYR A 151 8.95 -33.84 -19.88
N ARG A 152 8.93 -33.36 -21.14
CA ARG A 152 9.85 -33.85 -22.19
C ARG A 152 11.31 -33.64 -21.82
N VAL A 153 11.67 -32.47 -21.30
CA VAL A 153 13.04 -32.14 -20.88
C VAL A 153 13.45 -32.99 -19.68
N GLN A 154 12.58 -33.16 -18.68
CA GLN A 154 12.83 -34.05 -17.54
C GLN A 154 13.06 -35.49 -17.99
N ALA A 155 12.19 -36.03 -18.85
CA ALA A 155 12.34 -37.39 -19.38
C ALA A 155 13.65 -37.58 -20.15
N ILE A 156 14.07 -36.59 -20.96
CA ILE A 156 15.36 -36.62 -21.67
C ILE A 156 16.52 -36.53 -20.67
N ALA A 157 16.44 -35.67 -19.66
CA ALA A 157 17.48 -35.51 -18.65
C ALA A 157 17.62 -36.77 -17.78
N GLU A 158 16.50 -37.40 -17.41
CA GLU A 158 16.47 -38.66 -16.69
C GLU A 158 17.01 -39.81 -17.54
N GLY A 159 16.60 -39.90 -18.81
CA GLY A 159 17.16 -40.87 -19.75
C GLY A 159 18.67 -40.72 -19.92
N LYS A 160 19.18 -39.49 -20.06
CA LYS A 160 20.63 -39.20 -20.10
C LYS A 160 21.32 -39.58 -18.80
N ARG A 161 20.71 -39.29 -17.64
CA ARG A 161 21.27 -39.64 -16.33
C ARG A 161 21.34 -41.15 -16.14
N THR A 162 20.31 -41.88 -16.53
CA THR A 162 20.33 -43.35 -16.50
C THR A 162 21.39 -43.89 -17.43
N GLN A 163 21.50 -43.37 -18.66
CA GLN A 163 22.53 -43.78 -19.61
C GLN A 163 23.95 -43.52 -19.07
N THR A 164 24.21 -42.36 -18.47
CA THR A 164 25.55 -42.07 -17.92
C THR A 164 25.88 -42.95 -16.72
N VAL A 165 24.90 -43.24 -15.85
CA VAL A 165 25.08 -44.18 -14.73
C VAL A 165 25.31 -45.60 -15.23
N GLU A 166 24.55 -46.07 -16.22
CA GLU A 166 24.73 -47.39 -16.84
C GLU A 166 26.10 -47.51 -17.53
N VAL A 167 26.53 -46.50 -18.28
CA VAL A 167 27.87 -46.50 -18.90
C VAL A 167 28.97 -46.50 -17.83
N ALA A 168 28.83 -45.68 -16.78
CA ALA A 168 29.81 -45.64 -15.70
C ALA A 168 29.88 -46.95 -14.90
N THR A 169 28.73 -47.60 -14.66
CA THR A 169 28.68 -48.91 -14.00
C THR A 169 29.22 -50.02 -14.89
N ALA A 170 28.86 -50.05 -16.18
CA ALA A 170 29.41 -50.99 -17.15
C ALA A 170 30.93 -50.85 -17.29
N GLU A 171 31.46 -49.62 -17.31
CA GLU A 171 32.89 -49.35 -17.33
C GLU A 171 33.57 -49.80 -16.03
N GLY A 172 32.94 -49.54 -14.88
CA GLY A 172 33.42 -50.05 -13.59
C GLY A 172 33.47 -51.59 -13.54
N GLU A 173 32.44 -52.27 -14.06
CA GLU A 173 32.43 -53.73 -14.19
C GLU A 173 33.49 -54.24 -15.17
N ARG A 174 33.70 -53.54 -16.30
CA ARG A 174 34.74 -53.86 -17.28
C ARG A 174 36.12 -53.81 -16.62
N ILE A 175 36.44 -52.71 -15.94
CA ILE A 175 37.70 -52.53 -15.22
C ILE A 175 37.85 -53.61 -14.14
N LYS A 176 36.79 -53.92 -13.38
CA LYS A 176 36.81 -54.98 -12.37
C LYS A 176 37.09 -56.35 -12.97
N LYS A 177 36.47 -56.70 -14.10
CA LYS A 177 36.71 -57.97 -14.81
C LYS A 177 38.13 -58.05 -15.37
N ILE A 178 38.65 -56.97 -15.96
CA ILE A 178 40.03 -56.90 -16.44
C ILE A 178 41.01 -57.06 -15.26
N GLY A 179 40.81 -56.30 -14.17
CA GLY A 179 41.65 -56.39 -12.98
C GLY A 179 41.61 -57.77 -12.32
N LEU A 180 40.47 -58.45 -12.29
CA LEU A 180 40.37 -59.84 -11.84
C LEU A 180 41.11 -60.81 -12.76
N ALA A 181 41.00 -60.64 -14.08
CA ALA A 181 41.70 -61.46 -15.05
C ALA A 181 43.22 -61.27 -14.95
N GLU A 182 43.70 -60.03 -14.81
CA GLU A 182 45.11 -59.71 -14.58
C GLU A 182 45.60 -60.26 -13.24
N ALA A 183 44.85 -60.10 -12.15
CA ALA A 183 45.19 -60.66 -10.86
C ALA A 183 45.30 -62.19 -10.92
N SER A 184 44.35 -62.86 -11.58
CA SER A 184 44.39 -64.31 -11.77
C SER A 184 45.55 -64.75 -12.67
N ALA A 185 45.90 -63.97 -13.69
CA ALA A 185 47.05 -64.24 -14.55
C ALA A 185 48.37 -64.10 -13.76
N ILE A 186 48.51 -63.03 -12.98
CA ILE A 186 49.69 -62.81 -12.10
C ILE A 186 49.77 -63.90 -11.04
N GLU A 187 48.65 -64.30 -10.43
CA GLU A 187 48.62 -65.41 -9.46
C GLU A 187 49.03 -66.74 -10.11
N ALA A 188 48.56 -67.03 -11.33
CA ALA A 188 48.95 -68.22 -12.08
C ALA A 188 50.44 -68.23 -12.44
N VAL A 189 50.99 -67.09 -12.90
CA VAL A 189 52.42 -66.92 -13.16
C VAL A 189 53.23 -67.05 -11.88
N GLY A 190 52.85 -66.35 -10.81
CA GLY A 190 53.51 -66.41 -9.50
C GLY A 190 53.48 -67.82 -8.90
N ARG A 191 52.38 -68.56 -9.08
CA ARG A 191 52.28 -69.98 -8.68
C ARG A 191 53.18 -70.87 -9.54
N ALA A 192 53.24 -70.64 -10.85
CA ALA A 192 54.13 -71.38 -11.75
C ALA A 192 55.61 -71.11 -11.43
N GLU A 193 55.97 -69.85 -11.13
CA GLU A 193 57.31 -69.47 -10.67
C GLU A 193 57.65 -70.08 -9.31
N ALA A 194 56.71 -70.03 -8.36
CA ALA A 194 56.89 -70.67 -7.05
C ALA A 194 57.08 -72.19 -7.21
N GLN A 195 56.32 -72.86 -8.07
CA GLN A 195 56.50 -74.28 -8.40
C GLN A 195 57.84 -74.55 -9.09
N GLY A 196 58.24 -73.71 -10.04
CA GLY A 196 59.53 -73.80 -10.71
C GLY A 196 60.70 -73.61 -9.74
N MET A 197 60.57 -72.69 -8.78
CA MET A 197 61.57 -72.46 -7.74
C MET A 197 61.62 -73.59 -6.71
N MET A 198 60.47 -74.18 -6.34
CA MET A 198 60.43 -75.39 -5.52
C MET A 198 61.09 -76.58 -6.21
N LEU A 199 60.82 -76.79 -7.50
CA LEU A 199 61.47 -77.85 -8.29
C LEU A 199 62.98 -77.61 -8.38
N LYS A 200 63.42 -76.39 -8.67
CA LYS A 200 64.84 -76.01 -8.62
C LYS A 200 65.44 -76.30 -7.24
N ALA A 201 64.78 -75.91 -6.16
CA ALA A 201 65.24 -76.18 -4.80
C ALA A 201 65.31 -77.69 -4.48
N GLN A 202 64.39 -78.48 -5.01
CA GLN A 202 64.35 -79.94 -4.82
C GLN A 202 65.46 -80.64 -5.61
N VAL A 203 65.76 -80.15 -6.81
CA VAL A 203 66.94 -80.53 -7.59
C VAL A 203 68.21 -80.16 -6.82
N PHE A 204 68.37 -78.93 -6.35
CA PHE A 204 69.55 -78.51 -5.58
C PHE A 204 69.77 -79.32 -4.29
N LYS A 205 68.70 -79.77 -3.61
CA LYS A 205 68.82 -80.71 -2.47
C LYS A 205 69.35 -82.08 -2.86
N GLN A 206 69.02 -82.60 -4.04
CA GLN A 206 69.55 -83.89 -4.51
C GLN A 206 71.00 -83.79 -5.05
N TYR A 207 71.42 -82.58 -5.45
CA TYR A 207 72.78 -82.28 -5.91
C TYR A 207 73.70 -81.72 -4.80
N GLU A 208 73.35 -81.86 -3.52
CA GLU A 208 74.10 -81.28 -2.38
C GLU A 208 75.59 -81.68 -2.33
N GLU A 209 75.97 -82.88 -2.77
CA GLU A 209 77.37 -83.31 -2.77
C GLU A 209 78.11 -83.07 -4.10
N ALA A 210 77.40 -82.95 -5.23
CA ALA A 210 78.01 -82.82 -6.57
C ALA A 210 78.03 -81.37 -7.12
N ALA A 211 77.05 -80.53 -6.74
CA ALA A 211 76.97 -79.14 -7.20
C ALA A 211 77.98 -78.23 -6.52
N VAL A 212 78.35 -78.48 -5.25
CA VAL A 212 79.41 -77.71 -4.57
C VAL A 212 80.76 -77.93 -5.28
N MET A 213 81.06 -79.18 -5.66
CA MET A 213 82.28 -79.52 -6.41
C MET A 213 82.29 -78.87 -7.80
N SER A 214 81.18 -78.90 -8.54
CA SER A 214 81.06 -78.28 -9.87
C SER A 214 81.06 -76.75 -9.84
N LEU A 215 80.44 -76.13 -8.83
CA LEU A 215 80.43 -74.67 -8.65
C LEU A 215 81.83 -74.16 -8.29
N ILE A 216 82.59 -74.92 -7.49
CA ILE A 216 84.01 -74.62 -7.22
C ILE A 216 84.84 -74.82 -8.51
N MET A 217 84.58 -75.86 -9.30
CA MET A 217 85.27 -76.10 -10.58
C MET A 217 84.98 -75.02 -11.65
N ASP A 218 83.79 -74.44 -11.68
CA ASP A 218 83.40 -73.34 -12.59
C ASP A 218 83.82 -71.95 -12.08
N ALA A 219 83.94 -71.78 -10.75
CA ALA A 219 84.46 -70.56 -10.15
C ALA A 219 86.00 -70.48 -10.16
N LEU A 220 86.70 -71.63 -10.15
CA LEU A 220 88.16 -71.72 -10.19
C LEU A 220 88.80 -71.00 -11.40
N PRO A 221 88.28 -71.12 -12.64
CA PRO A 221 88.79 -70.36 -13.79
C PRO A 221 88.62 -68.85 -13.64
N LYS A 222 87.54 -68.38 -12.99
CA LYS A 222 87.30 -66.94 -12.75
C LYS A 222 88.25 -66.40 -11.69
N ILE A 223 88.49 -67.16 -10.63
CA ILE A 223 89.49 -66.81 -9.60
C ILE A 223 90.91 -66.87 -10.19
N ALA A 224 91.23 -67.88 -11.01
CA ALA A 224 92.52 -67.98 -11.70
C ALA A 224 92.72 -66.83 -12.71
N ALA A 225 91.68 -66.43 -13.45
CA ALA A 225 91.74 -65.29 -14.37
C ALA A 225 92.04 -63.98 -13.63
N GLU A 226 91.42 -63.74 -12.47
CA GLU A 226 91.68 -62.54 -11.66
C GLU A 226 93.07 -62.54 -11.02
N ILE A 227 93.65 -63.71 -10.70
CA ILE A 227 95.03 -63.85 -10.17
C ILE A 227 96.08 -63.71 -11.28
N VAL A 228 95.79 -64.12 -12.52
CA VAL A 228 96.71 -64.02 -13.68
C VAL A 228 96.65 -62.65 -14.37
N ALA A 229 95.54 -61.91 -14.25
CA ALA A 229 95.36 -60.59 -14.84
C ALA A 229 96.48 -59.56 -14.53
N PRO A 230 97.13 -59.54 -13.35
CA PRO A 230 98.27 -58.66 -13.07
C PRO A 230 99.61 -59.18 -13.63
N LEU A 231 99.79 -60.51 -13.75
CA LEU A 231 101.03 -61.12 -14.26
C LEU A 231 101.10 -61.11 -15.80
N SER A 232 99.95 -61.14 -16.49
CA SER A 232 99.90 -61.01 -17.95
C SER A 232 100.18 -59.59 -18.46
N LYS A 233 100.27 -58.58 -17.57
CA LYS A 233 100.54 -57.17 -17.91
C LYS A 233 102.00 -56.75 -17.70
N THR A 234 102.90 -57.67 -17.34
CA THR A 234 104.35 -57.42 -17.24
C THR A 234 105.08 -58.22 -18.33
N GLU A 235 105.17 -57.65 -19.54
CA GLU A 235 105.70 -58.33 -20.74
C GLU A 235 107.23 -58.22 -20.91
N GLU A 236 107.95 -57.47 -20.07
CA GLU A 236 109.42 -57.48 -20.16
C GLU A 236 110.09 -57.12 -18.83
N ILE A 237 110.56 -58.15 -18.13
CA ILE A 237 111.61 -58.02 -17.12
C ILE A 237 112.89 -58.42 -17.85
N VAL A 238 113.65 -57.45 -18.36
CA VAL A 238 114.97 -57.70 -18.96
C VAL A 238 116.05 -56.96 -18.17
N LEU A 239 116.94 -57.82 -17.68
CA LEU A 239 118.03 -57.63 -16.75
C LEU A 239 119.23 -57.00 -17.48
N LEU A 240 119.71 -55.86 -17.00
CA LEU A 240 120.86 -55.14 -17.55
C LEU A 240 122.18 -55.74 -17.03
N SER A 241 123.00 -56.33 -17.92
CA SER A 241 124.46 -56.21 -17.83
C SER A 241 125.18 -56.63 -19.13
N GLY A 242 125.78 -55.65 -19.82
CA GLY A 242 127.02 -55.85 -20.59
C GLY A 242 127.04 -55.62 -22.11
N ASN A 243 126.80 -54.40 -22.62
CA ASN A 243 127.78 -53.55 -23.34
C ASN A 243 127.13 -52.42 -24.17
N SER A 244 127.81 -51.26 -24.18
CA SER A 244 127.64 -50.06 -25.03
C SER A 244 126.33 -49.27 -24.95
N ASN A 245 126.39 -48.25 -24.09
CA ASN A 245 125.54 -47.06 -23.95
C ASN A 245 125.00 -46.46 -25.26
N VAL A 246 123.70 -46.12 -25.30
CA VAL A 246 123.18 -44.73 -25.45
C VAL A 246 121.75 -44.69 -24.88
N THR A 247 121.49 -43.61 -24.15
CA THR A 247 120.40 -43.31 -23.22
C THR A 247 119.13 -42.73 -23.91
N ALA A 248 117.96 -42.99 -23.29
CA ALA A 248 116.69 -42.23 -23.33
C ALA A 248 115.72 -42.39 -24.52
N GLU A 249 114.90 -43.43 -24.48
CA GLU A 249 113.48 -43.44 -24.04
C GLU A 249 112.68 -42.10 -23.89
N VAL A 250 111.36 -42.19 -24.18
CA VAL A 250 110.19 -41.53 -23.53
C VAL A 250 109.24 -40.67 -24.41
N ASN A 251 107.92 -40.94 -24.22
CA ASN A 251 106.67 -40.24 -24.61
C ASN A 251 106.06 -40.54 -25.99
N ARG A 252 105.04 -41.38 -26.22
CA ARG A 252 103.86 -41.92 -25.48
C ARG A 252 102.69 -40.94 -25.21
N LEU A 253 101.62 -41.13 -26.03
CA LEU A 253 100.17 -41.02 -25.79
C LEU A 253 99.56 -39.81 -25.05
N VAL A 254 98.59 -39.15 -25.70
CA VAL A 254 97.21 -38.80 -25.24
C VAL A 254 96.44 -38.39 -26.53
N GLY A 255 95.18 -38.69 -26.85
CA GLY A 255 94.04 -39.32 -26.16
C GLY A 255 92.75 -38.99 -26.93
N GLN A 256 92.04 -40.05 -27.36
CA GLN A 256 90.58 -40.25 -27.50
C GLN A 256 89.63 -39.10 -27.94
N LEU A 257 89.13 -39.29 -29.17
CA LEU A 257 87.76 -39.20 -29.69
C LEU A 257 86.73 -38.13 -29.18
N PRO A 258 86.14 -37.35 -30.11
CA PRO A 258 85.09 -36.34 -29.89
C PRO A 258 83.65 -36.88 -30.20
N PRO A 259 82.61 -36.04 -30.47
CA PRO A 259 81.56 -35.65 -29.52
C PRO A 259 80.13 -36.05 -29.98
N ALA A 260 79.13 -35.60 -29.22
CA ALA A 260 77.70 -35.53 -29.53
C ALA A 260 76.89 -36.76 -29.06
N VAL A 261 75.64 -36.62 -28.60
CA VAL A 261 74.58 -35.82 -29.19
C VAL A 261 73.49 -35.59 -28.13
N GLN A 262 73.17 -34.32 -27.86
CA GLN A 262 71.81 -33.77 -27.67
C GLN A 262 70.81 -34.61 -26.85
N ALA A 263 71.25 -35.14 -25.72
CA ALA A 263 70.39 -35.47 -24.60
C ALA A 263 70.56 -34.37 -23.55
N LEU A 264 69.43 -33.84 -23.07
CA LEU A 264 69.26 -32.75 -22.11
C LEU A 264 69.28 -31.34 -22.72
N THR A 265 68.06 -30.81 -22.84
CA THR A 265 67.71 -29.38 -22.72
C THR A 265 68.15 -28.47 -23.88
N GLY A 266 67.47 -28.62 -25.03
CA GLY A 266 67.59 -27.72 -26.19
C GLY A 266 67.01 -26.31 -25.98
N VAL A 267 67.44 -25.59 -24.94
CA VAL A 267 67.11 -24.16 -24.74
C VAL A 267 68.37 -23.40 -24.31
N ASP A 268 68.89 -22.56 -25.20
CA ASP A 268 69.99 -21.62 -24.94
C ASP A 268 69.48 -20.39 -24.15
N LEU A 269 69.81 -20.31 -22.86
CA LEU A 269 69.42 -19.19 -21.96
C LEU A 269 70.07 -17.85 -22.30
N THR A 270 71.07 -17.79 -23.19
CA THR A 270 71.80 -16.56 -23.51
C THR A 270 71.00 -15.59 -24.41
N LYS A 271 69.84 -16.01 -24.95
CA LYS A 271 68.99 -15.17 -25.83
C LYS A 271 67.77 -14.54 -25.18
N VAL A 272 67.47 -14.84 -23.91
CA VAL A 272 66.26 -14.34 -23.22
C VAL A 272 66.54 -13.06 -22.40
N LEU A 273 67.81 -12.74 -22.11
CA LEU A 273 68.17 -11.65 -21.21
C LEU A 273 68.27 -10.26 -21.85
N ASN A 274 68.19 -10.12 -23.18
CA ASN A 274 68.39 -8.84 -23.89
C ASN A 274 67.10 -8.23 -24.49
N LYS A 275 65.90 -8.58 -24.01
CA LYS A 275 64.65 -8.15 -24.66
C LYS A 275 63.58 -7.52 -23.75
N ILE A 276 63.94 -6.96 -22.60
CA ILE A 276 63.05 -6.08 -21.83
C ILE A 276 63.77 -4.74 -21.55
N PRO A 277 63.49 -3.68 -22.32
CA PRO A 277 63.95 -2.34 -22.03
C PRO A 277 62.98 -1.61 -21.07
N GLY A 278 63.48 -1.27 -19.88
CA GLY A 278 63.31 0.04 -19.25
C GLY A 278 62.07 0.33 -18.39
N VAL A 279 62.18 0.12 -17.07
CA VAL A 279 61.71 1.09 -16.06
C VAL A 279 62.79 1.22 -14.96
N LYS A 280 63.47 2.38 -15.01
CA LYS A 280 64.47 2.98 -14.09
C LYS A 280 65.78 2.26 -13.83
#